data_AF-A0A939YWT8-F1
#
_entry.id   AF-A0A939YWT8-F1
#
_cell.length_a   1.000
_cell.length_b   1.000
_cell.length_c   1.000
_cell.angle_alpha   90.00
_cell.angle_beta   90.00
_cell.angle_gamma   90.00
#
_symmetry.space_group_name_H-M   'P 1'
#
loop_
_entity.id
_entity.type
_entity.pdbx_description
1 polymer ?
#
loop_
_entity_poly.entity_id
_entity_poly.type
_entity_poly.pdbx_seq_one_letter_code
_entity_poly.pdbx_strand_id
1 'polypeptide(L)'
;MAYDIMSLLPHFRFEGAFEKALEINAGNINTTYHLIYRLPDGERKEYLLQRINTYVFKDPVGVMRNIDMVTRHIENAYRAQGIDSARRVLRVIPTREGGLFHRTKDDGYWRAYNFITHATAYDRIERPDDFREAARGFGEFQRLLTDFPAGKLAETIPGFHHTVRRFDAFEASVTADRAGRAGQLSEEIEFLRQRRGMMSGIVQALESGRLPVRVTHNDTKINNVMIDDETHRAICVIDLDTVMPGSALYDFGDAIRSGAPTVGEDSPDYEKVAVDLDLFEAFTQGFLSEVKSILTPEEISMLPLSAKVITAEQAMRFLTDYIDGDLYYKIRTPDHNLVRARNQMALVRDMEAKFDQMQAICRKYA
;
A
#
# COMPACT_ATOMS: atom_id res chain seq x y z
N MET A 1 -23.51 -2.11 13.26
CA MET A 1 -22.24 -2.85 13.21
C MET A 1 -22.50 -4.20 12.57
N ALA A 2 -21.76 -4.55 11.51
CA ALA A 2 -21.95 -5.80 10.77
C ALA A 2 -21.58 -7.07 11.58
N TYR A 3 -20.84 -6.90 12.69
CA TYR A 3 -20.35 -7.98 13.54
C TYR A 3 -20.64 -7.69 15.03
N ASP A 4 -20.85 -8.74 15.83
CA ASP A 4 -20.91 -8.64 17.30
C ASP A 4 -19.50 -8.55 17.88
N ILE A 5 -18.93 -7.36 17.82
CA ILE A 5 -17.58 -7.10 18.32
C ILE A 5 -17.45 -7.24 19.84
N MET A 6 -18.55 -7.13 20.59
CA MET A 6 -18.54 -7.21 22.06
C MET A 6 -18.13 -8.61 22.54
N SER A 7 -18.53 -9.64 21.79
CA SER A 7 -18.09 -11.02 22.03
C SER A 7 -16.58 -11.22 21.83
N LEU A 8 -15.92 -10.36 21.04
CA LEU A 8 -14.51 -10.49 20.68
C LEU A 8 -13.57 -9.80 21.67
N LEU A 9 -13.98 -8.67 22.25
CA LEU A 9 -13.13 -7.84 23.12
C LEU A 9 -12.49 -8.63 24.28
N PRO A 10 -13.20 -9.55 24.98
CA PRO A 10 -12.60 -10.32 26.07
C PRO A 10 -11.43 -11.21 25.66
N HIS A 11 -11.28 -11.54 24.37
CA HIS A 11 -10.20 -12.40 23.88
C HIS A 11 -8.86 -11.67 23.73
N PHE A 12 -8.84 -10.34 23.79
CA PHE A 12 -7.63 -9.52 23.65
C PHE A 12 -7.17 -8.93 24.99
N ARG A 13 -5.88 -8.61 25.09
CA ARG A 13 -5.29 -7.97 26.28
C ARG A 13 -5.41 -6.44 26.21
N PHE A 14 -6.62 -5.93 26.04
CA PHE A 14 -6.88 -4.49 26.18
C PHE A 14 -6.72 -4.05 27.64
N GLU A 15 -6.08 -2.90 27.84
CA GLU A 15 -5.97 -2.25 29.15
C GLU A 15 -7.07 -1.21 29.34
N GLY A 16 -7.64 -1.19 30.54
CA GLY A 16 -8.72 -0.28 30.93
C GLY A 16 -10.12 -0.90 30.83
N ALA A 17 -11.13 -0.11 31.14
CA ALA A 17 -12.54 -0.44 30.97
C ALA A 17 -13.03 0.02 29.60
N PHE A 18 -13.72 -0.84 28.85
CA PHE A 18 -14.30 -0.49 27.56
C PHE A 18 -15.36 0.62 27.72
N GLU A 19 -15.28 1.67 26.89
CA GLU A 19 -16.26 2.75 26.88
C GLU A 19 -17.10 2.79 25.60
N LYS A 20 -16.44 2.68 24.44
CA LYS A 20 -17.10 2.91 23.14
C LYS A 20 -16.35 2.22 22.01
N ALA A 21 -17.10 1.83 20.98
CA ALA A 21 -16.58 1.43 19.68
C ALA A 21 -17.18 2.30 18.58
N LEU A 22 -16.37 2.61 17.56
CA LEU A 22 -16.75 3.34 16.35
C LEU A 22 -16.30 2.54 15.13
N GLU A 23 -17.20 2.30 14.18
CA GLU A 23 -16.86 1.65 12.92
C GLU A 23 -16.22 2.66 11.97
N ILE A 24 -15.04 2.33 11.44
CA ILE A 24 -14.31 3.16 10.46
C ILE A 24 -14.65 2.63 9.06
N ASN A 25 -15.39 3.43 8.29
CA ASN A 25 -15.85 3.08 6.94
C ASN A 25 -14.92 3.52 5.80
N ALA A 26 -13.73 4.07 6.12
CA ALA A 26 -12.77 4.56 5.12
C ALA A 26 -11.93 3.44 4.47
N GLY A 27 -11.83 2.27 5.10
CA GLY A 27 -11.01 1.15 4.62
C GLY A 27 -11.66 0.35 3.48
N ASN A 28 -10.89 0.06 2.43
CA ASN A 28 -11.39 -0.68 1.27
C ASN A 28 -11.38 -2.21 1.44
N ILE A 29 -10.50 -2.75 2.28
CA ILE A 29 -10.24 -4.20 2.40
C ILE A 29 -10.78 -4.79 3.70
N ASN A 30 -10.31 -4.33 4.86
CA ASN A 30 -10.66 -4.87 6.18
C ASN A 30 -11.80 -4.09 6.84
N THR A 31 -12.59 -4.77 7.68
CA THR A 31 -13.56 -4.10 8.56
C THR A 31 -12.84 -3.62 9.82
N THR A 32 -12.88 -2.31 10.11
CA THR A 32 -12.08 -1.70 11.17
C THR A 32 -12.98 -1.01 12.20
N TYR A 33 -12.68 -1.23 13.49
CA TYR A 33 -13.33 -0.58 14.63
C TYR A 33 -12.29 0.16 15.46
N HIS A 34 -12.54 1.43 15.77
CA HIS A 34 -11.82 2.20 16.77
C HIS A 34 -12.47 1.97 18.13
N LEU A 35 -11.69 1.47 19.09
CA LEU A 35 -12.12 1.18 20.45
C LEU A 35 -11.51 2.20 21.43
N ILE A 36 -12.34 2.73 22.32
CA ILE A 36 -11.95 3.66 23.38
C ILE A 36 -12.09 2.95 24.73
N TYR A 37 -11.02 2.95 25.51
CA TYR A 37 -10.94 2.40 26.87
C TYR A 37 -10.54 3.48 27.88
N ARG A 38 -10.99 3.30 29.13
CA ARG A 38 -10.64 4.14 30.28
C ARG A 38 -9.65 3.44 31.18
N LEU A 39 -8.48 4.03 31.39
CA LEU A 39 -7.51 3.54 32.37
C LEU A 39 -7.92 3.89 33.81
N PRO A 40 -7.37 3.22 34.84
CA PRO A 40 -7.72 3.47 36.24
C PRO A 40 -7.45 4.90 36.74
N ASP A 41 -6.49 5.60 36.14
CA ASP A 41 -6.15 7.00 36.40
C ASP A 41 -7.09 8.00 35.71
N GLY A 42 -8.03 7.51 34.89
CA GLY A 42 -8.98 8.32 34.13
C GLY A 42 -8.53 8.67 32.71
N GLU A 43 -7.31 8.33 32.29
CA GLU A 43 -6.84 8.58 30.92
C GLU A 43 -7.55 7.66 29.90
N ARG A 44 -7.63 8.12 28.64
CA ARG A 44 -8.14 7.30 27.54
C ARG A 44 -7.02 6.52 26.90
N LYS A 45 -7.28 5.25 26.59
CA LYS A 45 -6.42 4.42 25.75
C LYS A 45 -7.24 3.93 24.55
N GLU A 46 -6.66 4.09 23.37
CA GLU A 46 -7.35 3.87 22.10
C GLU A 46 -6.71 2.69 21.36
N TYR A 47 -7.54 1.88 20.70
CA TYR A 47 -7.14 0.69 19.97
C TYR A 47 -7.87 0.56 18.64
N LEU A 48 -7.27 -0.18 17.71
CA LEU A 48 -7.96 -0.67 16.52
C LEU A 48 -8.28 -2.16 16.69
N LEU A 49 -9.48 -2.56 16.29
CA LEU A 49 -9.87 -3.96 16.11
C LEU A 49 -10.26 -4.16 14.65
N GLN A 50 -9.66 -5.15 14.00
CA GLN A 50 -9.87 -5.39 12.57
C GLN A 50 -10.23 -6.84 12.30
N ARG A 51 -11.22 -7.05 11.42
CA ARG A 51 -11.46 -8.34 10.76
C ARG A 51 -10.66 -8.39 9.47
N ILE A 52 -9.76 -9.38 9.36
CA ILE A 52 -8.94 -9.59 8.17
C ILE A 52 -9.81 -10.12 7.03
N ASN A 53 -9.64 -9.54 5.83
CA ASN A 53 -10.33 -9.99 4.63
C ASN A 53 -9.72 -11.27 4.06
N THR A 54 -10.32 -12.42 4.36
CA THR A 54 -9.86 -13.74 3.90
C THR A 54 -10.16 -14.02 2.42
N TYR A 55 -10.92 -13.17 1.74
CA TYR A 55 -11.07 -13.24 0.29
C TYR A 55 -9.77 -12.80 -0.40
N VAL A 56 -9.16 -11.69 0.05
CA VAL A 56 -7.89 -11.18 -0.48
C VAL A 56 -6.71 -11.92 0.12
N PHE A 57 -6.65 -12.02 1.45
CA PHE A 57 -5.54 -12.63 2.18
C PHE A 57 -5.85 -14.09 2.49
N LYS A 58 -5.40 -15.00 1.59
CA LYS A 58 -5.63 -16.44 1.71
C LYS A 58 -4.86 -17.09 2.87
N ASP A 59 -3.78 -16.45 3.32
CA ASP A 59 -3.01 -16.84 4.51
C ASP A 59 -2.96 -15.70 5.55
N PRO A 60 -4.02 -15.51 6.36
CA PRO A 60 -4.03 -14.50 7.41
C PRO A 60 -2.95 -14.73 8.49
N VAL A 61 -2.50 -15.97 8.66
CA VAL A 61 -1.46 -16.32 9.64
C VAL A 61 -0.11 -15.79 9.16
N GLY A 62 0.22 -15.99 7.88
CA GLY A 62 1.39 -15.40 7.22
C GLY A 62 1.39 -13.87 7.28
N VAL A 63 0.25 -13.23 7.03
CA VAL A 63 0.08 -11.77 7.19
C VAL A 63 0.44 -11.33 8.60
N MET A 64 -0.17 -11.94 9.63
CA MET A 64 0.10 -11.53 11.02
C MET A 64 1.53 -11.80 11.45
N ARG A 65 2.16 -12.88 10.97
CA ARG A 65 3.57 -13.16 11.23
C ARG A 65 4.47 -12.08 10.62
N ASN A 66 4.22 -11.69 9.36
CA ASN A 66 4.99 -10.62 8.72
C ASN A 66 4.89 -9.31 9.50
N ILE A 67 3.66 -8.93 9.89
CA ILE A 67 3.40 -7.70 10.64
C ILE A 67 4.13 -7.70 11.99
N ASP A 68 4.02 -8.78 12.77
CA ASP A 68 4.72 -8.88 14.07
C ASP A 68 6.24 -8.81 13.91
N MET A 69 6.80 -9.50 12.92
CA MET A 69 8.25 -9.48 12.66
C MET A 69 8.74 -8.08 12.27
N VAL A 70 8.05 -7.40 11.36
CA VAL A 70 8.42 -6.07 10.86
C VAL A 70 8.26 -5.01 11.92
N THR A 71 7.12 -4.99 12.61
CA THR A 71 6.85 -3.99 13.66
C THR A 71 7.79 -4.12 14.84
N ARG A 72 8.12 -5.34 15.30
CA ARG A 72 9.13 -5.56 16.33
C ARG A 72 10.53 -5.12 15.90
N HIS A 73 10.90 -5.36 14.64
CA HIS A 73 12.19 -4.92 14.11
C HIS A 73 12.31 -3.40 14.12
N ILE A 74 11.30 -2.70 13.59
CA ILE A 74 11.23 -1.23 13.59
C ILE A 74 11.23 -0.68 15.02
N GLU A 75 10.45 -1.27 15.93
CA GLU A 75 10.43 -0.87 17.34
C GLU A 75 11.82 -1.00 17.99
N ASN A 76 12.54 -2.10 17.74
CA ASN A 76 13.88 -2.30 18.25
C ASN A 76 14.87 -1.29 17.64
N ALA A 77 14.73 -0.96 16.35
CA ALA A 77 15.56 0.05 15.68
C ALA A 77 15.36 1.44 16.29
N TYR A 78 14.13 1.85 16.60
CA TYR A 78 13.86 3.09 17.34
C TYR A 78 14.43 3.05 18.76
N ARG A 79 14.23 1.94 19.48
CA ARG A 79 14.76 1.76 20.84
C ARG A 79 16.29 1.88 20.88
N ALA A 80 16.99 1.31 19.91
CA ALA A 80 18.45 1.41 19.80
C ALA A 80 18.94 2.85 19.58
N GLN A 81 18.09 3.71 19.01
CA GLN A 81 18.35 5.14 18.82
C GLN A 81 17.89 6.01 20.01
N GLY A 82 17.29 5.40 21.04
CA GLY A 82 16.69 6.14 22.16
C GLY A 82 15.42 6.92 21.79
N ILE A 83 14.76 6.56 20.68
CA ILE A 83 13.54 7.21 20.19
C ILE A 83 12.32 6.49 20.76
N ASP A 84 11.36 7.24 21.29
CA ASP A 84 10.07 6.69 21.68
C ASP A 84 9.26 6.26 20.45
N SER A 85 8.95 4.96 20.40
CA SER A 85 8.22 4.33 19.30
C SER A 85 6.71 4.21 19.53
N ALA A 86 6.18 4.68 20.67
CA ALA A 86 4.77 4.47 21.05
C ALA A 86 3.77 4.95 19.99
N ARG A 87 4.08 6.05 19.28
CA ARG A 87 3.29 6.62 18.19
C ARG A 87 3.90 6.38 16.80
N ARG A 88 5.01 5.63 16.71
CA ARG A 88 5.79 5.45 15.46
C ARG A 88 5.68 4.07 14.84
N VAL A 89 5.02 3.14 15.52
CA VAL A 89 4.89 1.75 15.09
C VAL A 89 3.53 1.20 15.51
N LEU A 90 2.88 0.46 14.62
CA LEU A 90 1.74 -0.39 14.99
C LEU A 90 2.22 -1.54 15.88
N ARG A 91 1.63 -1.66 17.06
CA ARG A 91 1.88 -2.73 18.03
C ARG A 91 0.68 -3.64 18.09
N VAL A 92 0.88 -4.91 17.77
CA VAL A 92 -0.15 -5.95 17.91
C VAL A 92 -0.52 -6.07 19.38
N ILE A 93 -1.81 -5.92 19.69
CA ILE A 93 -2.35 -6.26 21.02
C ILE A 93 -2.61 -7.77 21.04
N PRO A 94 -1.86 -8.53 21.84
CA PRO A 94 -1.97 -9.98 21.83
C PRO A 94 -3.32 -10.44 22.40
N THR A 95 -3.71 -11.65 22.01
CA THR A 95 -4.81 -12.34 22.67
C THR A 95 -4.46 -12.68 24.12
N ARG A 96 -5.45 -13.02 24.94
CA ARG A 96 -5.20 -13.50 26.32
C ARG A 96 -4.26 -14.71 26.36
N GLU A 97 -4.30 -15.54 25.33
CA GLU A 97 -3.43 -16.70 25.14
C GLU A 97 -2.04 -16.34 24.59
N GLY A 98 -1.79 -15.07 24.25
CA GLY A 98 -0.51 -14.60 23.72
C GLY A 98 -0.37 -14.70 22.19
N GLY A 99 -1.44 -15.04 21.47
CA GLY A 99 -1.47 -15.07 20.02
C GLY A 99 -1.58 -13.68 19.38
N LEU A 100 -1.24 -13.58 18.10
CA LEU A 100 -1.28 -12.32 17.33
C LEU A 100 -2.69 -11.95 16.85
N PHE A 101 -3.60 -12.92 16.82
CA PHE A 101 -4.98 -12.77 16.35
C PHE A 101 -5.89 -13.76 17.07
N HIS A 102 -7.19 -13.51 17.03
CA HIS A 102 -8.24 -14.42 17.47
C HIS A 102 -9.01 -14.97 16.26
N ARG A 103 -9.21 -16.29 16.20
CA ARG A 103 -10.02 -16.95 15.16
C ARG A 103 -11.40 -17.30 15.71
N THR A 104 -12.44 -16.84 15.03
CA THR A 104 -13.84 -17.14 15.38
C THR A 104 -14.31 -18.45 14.74
N LYS A 105 -15.45 -18.99 15.19
CA LYS A 105 -16.00 -20.27 14.72
C LYS A 105 -16.42 -20.27 13.24
N ASP A 106 -16.70 -19.09 12.68
CA ASP A 106 -17.04 -18.85 11.27
C ASP A 106 -15.80 -18.57 10.40
N ASP A 107 -14.59 -18.93 10.85
CA ASP A 107 -13.32 -18.68 10.18
C ASP A 107 -13.00 -17.20 9.92
N GLY A 108 -13.54 -16.32 10.76
CA GLY A 108 -13.10 -14.93 10.84
C GLY A 108 -11.78 -14.82 11.60
N TYR A 109 -10.83 -14.05 11.04
CA TYR A 109 -9.58 -13.71 11.70
C TYR A 109 -9.64 -12.26 12.19
N TRP A 110 -9.43 -12.07 13.48
CA TRP A 110 -9.49 -10.76 14.14
C TRP A 110 -8.16 -10.41 14.79
N ARG A 111 -7.71 -9.17 14.60
CA ARG A 111 -6.48 -8.65 15.20
C ARG A 111 -6.75 -7.32 15.87
N ALA A 112 -5.86 -6.93 16.77
CA ALA A 112 -5.94 -5.64 17.43
C ALA A 112 -4.58 -4.91 17.42
N TYR A 113 -4.63 -3.58 17.36
CA TYR A 113 -3.45 -2.70 17.43
C TYR A 113 -3.67 -1.59 18.46
N ASN A 114 -2.58 -0.97 18.93
CA ASN A 114 -2.68 0.39 19.46
C ASN A 114 -3.25 1.34 18.40
N PHE A 115 -3.94 2.39 18.85
CA PHE A 115 -4.31 3.51 18.00
C PHE A 115 -3.19 4.56 18.02
N ILE A 116 -2.82 5.09 16.85
CA ILE A 116 -1.85 6.19 16.75
C ILE A 116 -2.60 7.50 16.95
N THR A 117 -2.53 8.07 18.14
CA THR A 117 -3.23 9.31 18.51
C THR A 117 -2.51 10.56 18.01
N HIS A 118 -3.24 11.69 17.93
CA HIS A 118 -2.73 13.01 17.52
C HIS A 118 -2.04 12.99 16.15
N ALA A 119 -2.55 12.17 15.24
CA ALA A 119 -2.06 12.07 13.89
C ALA A 119 -3.21 11.78 12.93
N THR A 120 -3.05 12.28 11.71
CA THR A 120 -4.04 12.19 10.65
C THR A 120 -3.44 11.46 9.45
N ALA A 121 -4.20 10.51 8.90
CA ALA A 121 -3.95 9.95 7.58
C ALA A 121 -4.81 10.71 6.56
N TYR A 122 -4.16 11.44 5.66
CA TYR A 122 -4.87 12.24 4.65
C TYR A 122 -5.31 11.37 3.48
N ASP A 123 -6.61 11.40 3.14
CA ASP A 123 -7.14 10.69 1.97
C ASP A 123 -6.68 11.30 0.63
N ARG A 124 -6.27 12.57 0.64
CA ARG A 124 -5.78 13.31 -0.52
C ARG A 124 -4.65 14.24 -0.10
N ILE A 125 -3.76 14.52 -1.05
CA ILE A 125 -2.74 15.55 -0.88
C ILE A 125 -3.43 16.91 -0.86
N GLU A 126 -3.34 17.62 0.26
CA GLU A 126 -3.81 19.01 0.36
C GLU A 126 -2.69 19.99 0.01
N ARG A 127 -1.44 19.65 0.37
CA ARG A 127 -0.25 20.44 0.11
C ARG A 127 0.90 19.56 -0.39
N PRO A 128 1.76 20.04 -1.30
CA PRO A 128 2.97 19.31 -1.72
C PRO A 128 3.85 18.86 -0.55
N ASP A 129 3.85 19.59 0.57
CA ASP A 129 4.57 19.25 1.78
C ASP A 129 4.06 17.96 2.44
N ASP A 130 2.74 17.70 2.42
CA ASP A 130 2.15 16.46 2.96
C ASP A 130 2.65 15.25 2.16
N PHE A 131 2.78 15.40 0.84
CA PHE A 131 3.29 14.34 -0.01
C PHE A 131 4.79 14.11 0.19
N ARG A 132 5.56 15.17 0.42
CA ARG A 132 6.99 15.05 0.80
C ARG A 132 7.16 14.34 2.14
N GLU A 133 6.31 14.62 3.12
CA GLU A 133 6.38 13.96 4.43
C GLU A 133 5.91 12.51 4.36
N ALA A 134 4.85 12.19 3.61
CA ALA A 134 4.48 10.82 3.32
C ALA A 134 5.65 10.04 2.67
N ALA A 135 6.36 10.67 1.73
CA ALA A 135 7.55 10.09 1.11
C ALA A 135 8.68 9.82 2.12
N ARG A 136 8.89 10.73 3.08
CA ARG A 136 9.83 10.50 4.20
C ARG A 136 9.38 9.34 5.08
N GLY A 137 8.08 9.20 5.37
CA GLY A 137 7.55 8.07 6.13
C GLY A 137 7.85 6.73 5.46
N PHE A 138 7.58 6.59 4.16
CA PHE A 138 7.92 5.37 3.41
C PHE A 138 9.43 5.17 3.25
N GLY A 139 10.19 6.25 3.06
CA GLY A 139 11.65 6.20 3.00
C GLY A 139 12.27 5.74 4.33
N GLU A 140 11.80 6.27 5.46
CA GLU A 140 12.20 5.84 6.80
C GLU A 140 11.81 4.38 7.04
N PHE A 141 10.62 3.95 6.64
CA PHE A 141 10.20 2.55 6.71
C PHE A 141 11.18 1.62 5.97
N GLN A 142 11.55 1.97 4.73
CA GLN A 142 12.57 1.24 3.96
C GLN A 142 13.94 1.25 4.65
N ARG A 143 14.37 2.41 5.18
CA ARG A 143 15.64 2.57 5.90
C ARG A 143 15.71 1.70 7.15
N LEU A 144 14.66 1.68 7.97
CA LEU A 144 14.59 0.90 9.20
C LEU A 144 14.55 -0.62 8.96
N LEU A 145 14.27 -1.06 7.73
CA LEU A 145 14.21 -2.46 7.33
C LEU A 145 15.38 -2.91 6.46
N THR A 146 16.41 -2.07 6.29
CA THR A 146 17.56 -2.36 5.41
C THR A 146 18.33 -3.61 5.83
N ASP A 147 18.43 -3.88 7.13
CA ASP A 147 19.10 -5.05 7.71
C ASP A 147 18.14 -6.22 7.98
N PHE A 148 16.84 -6.06 7.69
CA PHE A 148 15.87 -7.13 7.86
C PHE A 148 16.01 -8.18 6.74
N PRO A 149 16.09 -9.49 7.06
CA PRO A 149 16.20 -10.54 6.05
C PRO A 149 14.84 -10.76 5.36
N ALA A 150 14.61 -10.07 4.24
CA ALA A 150 13.33 -10.07 3.51
C ALA A 150 12.78 -11.48 3.26
N GLY A 151 13.62 -12.44 2.88
CA GLY A 151 13.22 -13.84 2.62
C GLY A 151 12.60 -14.60 3.81
N LYS A 152 12.56 -14.03 5.02
CA LYS A 152 11.79 -14.60 6.14
C LYS A 152 10.28 -14.28 6.07
N LEU A 153 9.89 -13.26 5.30
CA LEU A 153 8.49 -12.87 5.13
C LEU A 153 7.80 -13.80 4.14
N ALA A 154 6.52 -14.10 4.40
CA ALA A 154 5.67 -14.77 3.41
C ALA A 154 5.24 -13.76 2.33
N GLU A 155 5.01 -14.23 1.10
CA GLU A 155 4.21 -13.47 0.13
C GLU A 155 2.74 -13.52 0.56
N THR A 156 2.21 -12.40 1.07
CA THR A 156 0.82 -12.34 1.57
C THR A 156 -0.21 -12.41 0.43
N ILE A 157 0.18 -11.92 -0.74
CA ILE A 157 -0.52 -12.12 -2.02
C ILE A 157 0.52 -12.57 -3.05
N PRO A 158 0.54 -13.87 -3.43
CA PRO A 158 1.55 -14.39 -4.34
C PRO A 158 1.62 -13.65 -5.67
N GLY A 159 2.82 -13.21 -6.04
CA GLY A 159 3.05 -12.47 -7.29
C GLY A 159 2.32 -11.13 -7.37
N PHE A 160 2.13 -10.44 -6.23
CA PHE A 160 1.33 -9.21 -6.17
C PHE A 160 1.69 -8.19 -7.24
N HIS A 161 2.98 -7.80 -7.29
CA HIS A 161 3.59 -6.92 -8.30
C HIS A 161 4.41 -7.67 -9.36
N HIS A 162 4.15 -8.97 -9.54
CA HIS A 162 4.84 -9.75 -10.56
C HIS A 162 4.16 -9.52 -11.92
N THR A 163 4.45 -8.37 -12.52
CA THR A 163 3.82 -7.88 -13.76
C THR A 163 3.78 -8.89 -14.90
N VAL A 164 4.81 -9.73 -15.07
CA VAL A 164 4.82 -10.80 -16.09
C VAL A 164 3.68 -11.81 -15.86
N ARG A 165 3.54 -12.33 -14.63
CA ARG A 165 2.44 -13.25 -14.28
C ARG A 165 1.09 -12.56 -14.35
N ARG A 166 1.01 -11.29 -13.95
CA ARG A 166 -0.21 -10.48 -14.07
C ARG A 166 -0.62 -10.30 -15.52
N PHE A 167 0.34 -10.11 -16.42
CA PHE A 167 0.11 -10.02 -17.86
C PHE A 167 -0.40 -11.33 -18.44
N ASP A 168 0.20 -12.46 -18.05
CA ASP A 168 -0.26 -13.78 -18.50
C ASP A 168 -1.69 -14.07 -18.01
N ALA A 169 -2.02 -13.67 -16.78
CA ALA A 169 -3.38 -13.76 -16.24
C ALA A 169 -4.37 -12.84 -16.99
N PHE A 170 -3.93 -11.64 -17.37
CA PHE A 170 -4.72 -10.71 -18.19
C PHE A 170 -5.03 -11.30 -19.57
N GLU A 171 -4.05 -11.84 -20.29
CA GLU A 171 -4.28 -12.50 -21.59
C GLU A 171 -5.22 -13.70 -21.47
N ALA A 172 -5.12 -14.47 -20.37
CA ALA A 172 -6.05 -15.56 -20.09
C ALA A 172 -7.48 -15.06 -19.84
N SER A 173 -7.65 -13.95 -19.10
CA SER A 173 -8.95 -13.31 -18.87
C SER A 173 -9.56 -12.78 -20.18
N VAL A 174 -8.77 -12.10 -21.02
CA VAL A 174 -9.18 -11.64 -22.35
C VAL A 174 -9.66 -12.81 -23.22
N THR A 175 -8.98 -13.95 -23.16
CA THR A 175 -9.36 -15.15 -23.93
C THR A 175 -10.62 -15.81 -23.38
N ALA A 176 -10.78 -15.86 -22.06
CA ALA A 176 -11.94 -16.45 -21.42
C ALA A 176 -13.21 -15.60 -21.56
N ASP A 177 -13.03 -14.27 -21.62
CA ASP A 177 -14.08 -13.25 -21.77
C ASP A 177 -15.34 -13.55 -20.95
N ARG A 178 -15.16 -13.81 -19.64
CA ARG A 178 -16.22 -14.37 -18.78
C ARG A 178 -17.47 -13.51 -18.73
N ALA A 179 -17.32 -12.19 -18.82
CA ALA A 179 -18.43 -11.24 -18.84
C ALA A 179 -18.87 -10.82 -20.26
N GLY A 180 -18.24 -11.33 -21.33
CA GLY A 180 -18.57 -10.97 -22.71
C GLY A 180 -18.25 -9.51 -23.08
N ARG A 181 -17.23 -8.93 -22.44
CA ARG A 181 -16.85 -7.51 -22.54
C ARG A 181 -15.60 -7.29 -23.40
N ALA A 182 -14.75 -8.30 -23.57
CA ALA A 182 -13.45 -8.16 -24.25
C ALA A 182 -13.56 -7.71 -25.71
N GLY A 183 -14.63 -8.10 -26.40
CA GLY A 183 -14.87 -7.72 -27.81
C GLY A 183 -14.99 -6.21 -28.07
N GLN A 184 -15.20 -5.39 -27.04
CA GLN A 184 -15.32 -3.93 -27.13
C GLN A 184 -14.07 -3.18 -26.64
N LEU A 185 -12.99 -3.91 -26.29
CA LEU A 185 -11.84 -3.37 -25.57
C LEU A 185 -10.53 -3.51 -26.37
N SER A 186 -10.61 -3.52 -27.71
CA SER A 186 -9.45 -3.75 -28.58
C SER A 186 -8.34 -2.73 -28.35
N GLU A 187 -8.68 -1.46 -28.14
CA GLU A 187 -7.72 -0.39 -27.91
C GLU A 187 -7.01 -0.52 -26.55
N GLU A 188 -7.76 -0.82 -25.48
CA GLU A 188 -7.23 -1.00 -24.14
C GLU A 188 -6.35 -2.26 -24.02
N ILE A 189 -6.76 -3.34 -24.67
CA ILE A 189 -6.00 -4.59 -24.70
C ILE A 189 -4.68 -4.38 -25.46
N GLU A 190 -4.73 -3.76 -26.63
CA GLU A 190 -3.54 -3.50 -27.43
C GLU A 190 -2.59 -2.50 -26.74
N PHE A 191 -3.13 -1.50 -26.04
CA PHE A 191 -2.36 -0.57 -25.23
C PHE A 191 -1.45 -1.28 -24.21
N LEU A 192 -1.97 -2.28 -23.52
CA LEU A 192 -1.21 -3.07 -22.54
C LEU A 192 -0.24 -4.02 -23.22
N ARG A 193 -0.64 -4.67 -24.32
CA ARG A 193 0.23 -5.57 -25.11
C ARG A 193 1.50 -4.89 -25.60
N GLN A 194 1.38 -3.67 -26.14
CA GLN A 194 2.52 -2.87 -26.58
C GLN A 194 3.50 -2.52 -25.46
N ARG A 195 3.04 -2.54 -24.20
CA ARG A 195 3.81 -2.19 -23.01
C ARG A 195 4.29 -3.40 -22.22
N ARG A 196 4.09 -4.63 -22.71
CA ARG A 196 4.54 -5.86 -22.02
C ARG A 196 6.03 -5.83 -21.68
N GLY A 197 6.88 -5.39 -22.62
CA GLY A 197 8.33 -5.30 -22.40
C GLY A 197 8.73 -4.25 -21.36
N MET A 198 8.00 -3.13 -21.28
CA MET A 198 8.21 -2.11 -20.25
C MET A 198 7.81 -2.66 -18.88
N MET A 199 6.64 -3.29 -18.79
CA MET A 199 6.12 -3.86 -17.54
C MET A 199 7.03 -4.95 -16.96
N SER A 200 7.75 -5.73 -17.80
CA SER A 200 8.65 -6.78 -17.32
C SER A 200 9.97 -6.28 -16.75
N GLY A 201 10.31 -4.99 -16.89
CA GLY A 201 11.65 -4.47 -16.59
C GLY A 201 12.12 -4.69 -15.15
N ILE A 202 11.25 -4.48 -14.16
CA ILE A 202 11.59 -4.66 -12.74
C ILE A 202 11.72 -6.15 -12.38
N VAL A 203 10.78 -6.98 -12.83
CA VAL A 203 10.80 -8.44 -12.62
C VAL A 203 12.09 -9.03 -13.17
N GLN A 204 12.46 -8.71 -14.41
CA GLN A 204 13.70 -9.19 -15.03
C GLN A 204 14.94 -8.73 -14.26
N ALA A 205 14.93 -7.51 -13.71
CA ALA A 205 16.06 -6.98 -12.94
C ALA A 205 16.19 -7.65 -11.57
N LEU A 206 15.08 -8.01 -10.91
CA LEU A 206 15.08 -8.84 -9.70
C LEU A 206 15.56 -10.27 -9.99
N GLU A 207 15.02 -10.92 -11.02
CA GLU A 207 15.35 -12.30 -11.39
C GLU A 207 16.81 -12.46 -11.84
N SER A 208 17.38 -11.43 -12.48
CA SER A 208 18.80 -11.41 -12.85
C SER A 208 19.74 -10.98 -11.71
N GLY A 209 19.21 -10.62 -10.54
CA GLY A 209 20.00 -10.18 -9.38
C GLY A 209 20.59 -8.78 -9.50
N ARG A 210 20.19 -8.00 -10.52
CA ARG A 210 20.59 -6.60 -10.69
C ARG A 210 19.94 -5.68 -9.66
N LEU A 211 18.70 -5.99 -9.28
CA LEU A 211 18.01 -5.35 -8.16
C LEU A 211 18.03 -6.24 -6.92
N PRO A 212 18.29 -5.68 -5.72
CA PRO A 212 18.16 -6.42 -4.48
C PRO A 212 16.68 -6.67 -4.14
N VAL A 213 16.41 -7.80 -3.48
CA VAL A 213 15.13 -8.05 -2.83
C VAL A 213 15.12 -7.35 -1.47
N ARG A 214 14.09 -6.54 -1.21
CA ARG A 214 13.89 -5.77 0.03
C ARG A 214 12.57 -6.14 0.70
N VAL A 215 12.39 -5.74 1.95
CA VAL A 215 11.05 -5.68 2.54
C VAL A 215 10.34 -4.46 1.96
N THR A 216 9.14 -4.64 1.43
CA THR A 216 8.35 -3.57 0.81
C THR A 216 6.97 -3.51 1.38
N HIS A 217 6.35 -2.33 1.33
CA HIS A 217 4.98 -2.11 1.78
C HIS A 217 3.95 -2.61 0.76
N ASN A 218 4.21 -2.37 -0.53
CA ASN A 218 3.41 -2.74 -1.70
C ASN A 218 2.02 -2.07 -1.82
N ASP A 219 1.60 -1.24 -0.85
CA ASP A 219 0.40 -0.38 -0.98
C ASP A 219 0.69 1.01 -0.40
N THR A 220 1.45 1.84 -1.11
CA THR A 220 2.02 3.08 -0.58
C THR A 220 1.20 4.31 -0.89
N LYS A 221 -0.12 4.19 -0.74
CA LYS A 221 -1.04 5.33 -0.79
C LYS A 221 -0.73 6.30 0.35
N ILE A 222 -0.96 7.59 0.13
CA ILE A 222 -0.70 8.63 1.14
C ILE A 222 -1.44 8.39 2.46
N ASN A 223 -2.65 7.84 2.42
CA ASN A 223 -3.43 7.52 3.61
C ASN A 223 -2.91 6.31 4.40
N ASN A 224 -1.82 5.67 3.95
CA ASN A 224 -1.09 4.66 4.70
C ASN A 224 0.10 5.25 5.48
N VAL A 225 0.20 6.59 5.55
CA VAL A 225 1.14 7.30 6.43
C VAL A 225 0.38 8.20 7.39
N MET A 226 0.63 8.04 8.68
CA MET A 226 0.14 8.92 9.73
C MET A 226 1.06 10.14 9.85
N ILE A 227 0.49 11.33 9.70
CA ILE A 227 1.16 12.62 9.88
C ILE A 227 0.77 13.19 11.24
N ASP A 228 1.74 13.60 12.06
CA ASP A 228 1.50 14.22 13.36
C ASP A 228 0.80 15.58 13.23
N ASP A 229 -0.27 15.78 14.00
CA ASP A 229 -1.14 16.96 13.85
C ASP A 229 -0.47 18.29 14.26
N GLU A 230 0.55 18.23 15.11
CA GLU A 230 1.27 19.42 15.61
C GLU A 230 2.49 19.76 14.74
N THR A 231 3.31 18.75 14.47
CA THR A 231 4.61 18.92 13.78
C THR A 231 4.50 18.78 12.27
N HIS A 232 3.39 18.23 11.76
CA HIS A 232 3.20 17.86 10.36
C HIS A 232 4.26 16.90 9.82
N ARG A 233 4.88 16.10 10.70
CA ARG A 233 5.88 15.10 10.32
C ARG A 233 5.23 13.74 10.14
N ALA A 234 5.69 12.96 9.17
CA ALA A 234 5.35 11.55 9.12
C ALA A 234 5.88 10.84 10.38
N ILE A 235 5.02 10.05 11.02
CA ILE A 235 5.37 9.33 12.25
C ILE A 235 5.19 7.82 12.17
N CYS A 236 4.22 7.31 11.40
CA CYS A 236 3.95 5.88 11.35
C CYS A 236 3.42 5.46 9.98
N VAL A 237 3.99 4.42 9.38
CA VAL A 237 3.38 3.71 8.25
C VAL A 237 2.39 2.68 8.79
N ILE A 238 1.20 2.62 8.19
CA ILE A 238 0.09 1.74 8.58
C ILE A 238 -0.35 0.89 7.38
N ASP A 239 -1.32 -0.01 7.59
CA ASP A 239 -1.82 -0.96 6.58
C ASP A 239 -0.76 -1.96 6.06
N LEU A 240 -0.14 -2.66 7.01
CA LEU A 240 1.01 -3.53 6.77
C LEU A 240 0.66 -4.91 6.16
N ASP A 241 -0.54 -5.08 5.59
CA ASP A 241 -1.03 -6.39 5.15
C ASP A 241 -0.33 -6.93 3.90
N THR A 242 0.15 -6.02 3.07
CA THR A 242 0.93 -6.33 1.87
C THR A 242 2.42 -6.25 2.13
N VAL A 243 2.87 -6.14 3.39
CA VAL A 243 4.30 -6.16 3.70
C VAL A 243 4.89 -7.54 3.47
N MET A 244 5.79 -7.63 2.49
CA MET A 244 6.39 -8.87 2.00
C MET A 244 7.68 -8.57 1.21
N PRO A 245 8.41 -9.59 0.70
CA PRO A 245 9.58 -9.36 -0.14
C PRO A 245 9.20 -8.70 -1.47
N GLY A 246 9.99 -7.74 -1.93
CA GLY A 246 9.77 -7.03 -3.19
C GLY A 246 10.93 -6.13 -3.58
N SER A 247 10.65 -5.06 -4.33
CA SER A 247 11.60 -4.02 -4.70
C SER A 247 11.13 -2.66 -4.18
N ALA A 248 12.05 -1.83 -3.67
CA ALA A 248 11.73 -0.44 -3.27
C ALA A 248 11.10 0.37 -4.42
N LEU A 249 11.33 -0.06 -5.67
CA LEU A 249 10.70 0.50 -6.85
C LEU A 249 9.17 0.35 -6.85
N TYR A 250 8.62 -0.74 -6.29
CA TYR A 250 7.17 -0.95 -6.21
C TYR A 250 6.53 0.08 -5.28
N ASP A 251 7.10 0.28 -4.09
CA ASP A 251 6.68 1.30 -3.12
C ASP A 251 6.78 2.71 -3.72
N PHE A 252 7.90 3.04 -4.37
CA PHE A 252 8.02 4.34 -5.04
C PHE A 252 6.98 4.51 -6.14
N GLY A 253 6.81 3.48 -6.98
CA GLY A 253 5.91 3.53 -8.13
C GLY A 253 4.45 3.67 -7.74
N ASP A 254 3.99 2.93 -6.73
CA ASP A 254 2.59 2.97 -6.27
C ASP A 254 2.25 4.29 -5.55
N ALA A 255 3.21 4.87 -4.81
CA ALA A 255 3.03 6.17 -4.20
C ALA A 255 2.88 7.28 -5.27
N ILE A 256 3.72 7.27 -6.30
CA ILE A 256 3.59 8.21 -7.42
C ILE A 256 2.28 7.99 -8.18
N ARG A 257 1.94 6.74 -8.51
CA ARG A 257 0.71 6.39 -9.23
C ARG A 257 -0.53 6.91 -8.51
N SER A 258 -0.58 6.81 -7.18
CA SER A 258 -1.76 7.19 -6.39
C SER A 258 -1.78 8.66 -5.99
N GLY A 259 -0.63 9.28 -5.74
CA GLY A 259 -0.53 10.63 -5.19
C GLY A 259 -0.23 11.72 -6.22
N ALA A 260 0.57 11.46 -7.25
CA ALA A 260 0.94 12.48 -8.22
C ALA A 260 -0.06 12.76 -9.37
N PRO A 261 -1.17 12.02 -9.58
CA PRO A 261 -2.14 12.39 -10.62
C PRO A 261 -2.90 13.69 -10.32
N THR A 262 -3.16 14.48 -11.37
CA THR A 262 -3.95 15.73 -11.31
C THR A 262 -5.45 15.53 -11.08
N VAL A 263 -5.96 14.32 -11.32
CA VAL A 263 -7.36 13.93 -11.10
C VAL A 263 -7.43 12.58 -10.40
N GLY A 264 -8.57 12.29 -9.74
CA GLY A 264 -8.77 11.01 -9.05
C GLY A 264 -8.74 9.80 -10.00
N GLU A 265 -8.40 8.64 -9.44
CA GLU A 265 -8.28 7.35 -10.16
C GLU A 265 -9.57 6.90 -10.84
N ASP A 266 -10.74 7.33 -10.34
CA ASP A 266 -12.07 7.05 -10.89
C ASP A 266 -12.63 8.20 -11.76
N SER A 267 -11.83 9.23 -12.06
CA SER A 267 -12.26 10.33 -12.92
C SER A 267 -12.35 9.89 -14.38
N PRO A 268 -13.48 10.14 -15.08
CA PRO A 268 -13.64 9.89 -16.51
C PRO A 268 -13.03 11.00 -17.40
N ASP A 269 -12.51 12.09 -16.81
CA ASP A 269 -11.91 13.22 -17.54
C ASP A 269 -10.47 12.89 -17.99
N TYR A 270 -10.34 11.92 -18.90
CA TYR A 270 -9.04 11.35 -19.31
C TYR A 270 -8.06 12.38 -19.88
N GLU A 271 -8.57 13.44 -20.51
CA GLU A 271 -7.78 14.54 -21.08
C GLU A 271 -7.12 15.43 -20.02
N LYS A 272 -7.60 15.37 -18.78
CA LYS A 272 -7.04 16.09 -17.63
C LYS A 272 -6.07 15.24 -16.82
N VAL A 273 -5.99 13.94 -17.11
CA VAL A 273 -5.08 13.02 -16.41
C VAL A 273 -3.65 13.33 -16.80
N ALA A 274 -2.86 13.75 -15.81
CA ALA A 274 -1.46 14.02 -15.95
C ALA A 274 -0.72 13.67 -14.65
N VAL A 275 0.56 13.31 -14.74
CA VAL A 275 1.44 13.34 -13.57
C VAL A 275 1.82 14.81 -13.29
N ASP A 276 1.55 15.26 -12.08
CA ASP A 276 2.03 16.53 -11.55
C ASP A 276 3.52 16.39 -11.20
N LEU A 277 4.37 17.12 -11.93
CA LEU A 277 5.82 17.05 -11.77
C LEU A 277 6.31 17.70 -10.46
N ASP A 278 5.57 18.66 -9.90
CA ASP A 278 5.91 19.29 -8.62
C ASP A 278 5.64 18.29 -7.48
N LEU A 279 4.54 17.55 -7.55
CA LEU A 279 4.25 16.45 -6.62
C LEU A 279 5.24 15.29 -6.79
N PHE A 280 5.56 14.91 -8.03
CA PHE A 280 6.59 13.90 -8.30
C PHE A 280 7.95 14.30 -7.70
N GLU A 281 8.36 15.55 -7.87
CA GLU A 281 9.59 16.09 -7.30
C GLU A 281 9.55 16.13 -5.77
N ALA A 282 8.46 16.60 -5.17
CA ALA A 282 8.29 16.64 -3.72
C ALA A 282 8.41 15.24 -3.10
N PHE A 283 7.75 14.23 -3.69
CA PHE A 283 7.86 12.86 -3.23
C PHE A 283 9.27 12.30 -3.43
N THR A 284 9.87 12.50 -4.60
CA THR A 284 11.24 12.03 -4.90
C THR A 284 12.25 12.59 -3.91
N GLN A 285 12.15 13.89 -3.61
CA GLN A 285 13.01 14.56 -2.64
C GLN A 285 12.84 13.96 -1.23
N GLY A 286 11.59 13.77 -0.77
CA GLY A 286 11.31 13.22 0.55
C GLY A 286 11.79 11.78 0.70
N PHE A 287 11.49 10.92 -0.28
CA PHE A 287 11.89 9.52 -0.28
C PHE A 287 13.42 9.37 -0.29
N LEU A 288 14.11 9.99 -1.26
CA LEU A 288 15.57 9.89 -1.37
C LEU A 288 16.31 10.55 -0.21
N SER A 289 15.71 11.52 0.50
CA SER A 289 16.32 12.08 1.70
C SER A 289 16.56 11.02 2.79
N GLU A 290 15.74 9.97 2.83
CA GLU A 290 15.88 8.85 3.76
C GLU A 290 16.68 7.68 3.18
N VAL A 291 16.49 7.35 1.89
CA VAL A 291 17.00 6.07 1.34
C VAL A 291 18.17 6.18 0.36
N LYS A 292 18.60 7.38 -0.04
CA LYS A 292 19.69 7.50 -1.04
C LYS A 292 20.97 6.75 -0.69
N SER A 293 21.27 6.62 0.61
CA SER A 293 22.49 5.95 1.09
C SER A 293 22.39 4.42 1.07
N ILE A 294 21.19 3.86 0.94
CA ILE A 294 20.93 2.41 0.97
C ILE A 294 20.49 1.85 -0.39
N LEU A 295 19.98 2.70 -1.28
CA LEU A 295 19.59 2.29 -2.63
C LEU A 295 20.83 2.15 -3.53
N THR A 296 20.79 1.18 -4.43
CA THR A 296 21.81 1.04 -5.46
C THR A 296 21.62 2.12 -6.54
N PRO A 297 22.68 2.46 -7.30
CA PRO A 297 22.54 3.35 -8.45
C PRO A 297 21.50 2.87 -9.47
N GLU A 298 21.37 1.54 -9.64
CA GLU A 298 20.41 0.95 -10.55
C GLU A 298 18.97 1.16 -10.05
N GLU A 299 18.69 0.95 -8.76
CA GLU A 299 17.40 1.29 -8.15
C GLU A 299 17.04 2.76 -8.38
N ILE A 300 17.95 3.70 -8.08
CA ILE A 300 17.68 5.13 -8.25
C ILE A 300 17.37 5.46 -9.71
N SER A 301 18.11 4.88 -10.66
CA SER A 301 17.88 5.11 -12.10
C SER A 301 16.54 4.56 -12.61
N MET A 302 15.98 3.56 -11.92
CA MET A 302 14.73 2.91 -12.29
C MET A 302 13.49 3.51 -11.61
N LEU A 303 13.63 4.49 -10.71
CA LEU A 303 12.50 5.15 -10.03
C LEU A 303 11.45 5.72 -11.02
N PRO A 304 11.82 6.44 -12.11
CA PRO A 304 10.82 6.91 -13.08
C PRO A 304 10.11 5.76 -13.81
N LEU A 305 10.84 4.68 -14.11
CA LEU A 305 10.28 3.50 -14.76
C LEU A 305 9.26 2.82 -13.84
N SER A 306 9.53 2.78 -12.53
CA SER A 306 8.64 2.09 -11.60
C SER A 306 7.26 2.73 -11.48
N ALA A 307 7.17 4.06 -11.54
CA ALA A 307 5.89 4.76 -11.64
C ALA A 307 5.09 4.30 -12.86
N LYS A 308 5.73 4.19 -14.03
CA LYS A 308 5.07 3.68 -15.25
C LYS A 308 4.65 2.22 -15.13
N VAL A 309 5.53 1.37 -14.60
CA VAL A 309 5.27 -0.07 -14.45
C VAL A 309 4.08 -0.32 -13.54
N ILE A 310 4.06 0.32 -12.36
CA ILE A 310 2.98 0.15 -11.38
C ILE A 310 1.67 0.76 -11.89
N THR A 311 1.72 1.90 -12.59
CA THR A 311 0.52 2.48 -13.20
C THR A 311 -0.06 1.57 -14.29
N ALA A 312 0.79 1.00 -15.16
CA ALA A 312 0.35 0.05 -16.18
C ALA A 312 -0.16 -1.27 -15.59
N GLU A 313 0.49 -1.77 -14.52
CA GLU A 313 0.00 -2.92 -13.77
C GLU A 313 -1.40 -2.65 -13.20
N GLN A 314 -1.62 -1.48 -12.60
CA GLN A 314 -2.91 -1.13 -12.02
C GLN A 314 -4.00 -0.98 -13.10
N ALA A 315 -3.68 -0.36 -14.24
CA ALA A 315 -4.56 -0.30 -15.41
C ALA A 315 -4.96 -1.71 -15.88
N MET A 316 -3.99 -2.61 -15.99
CA MET A 316 -4.20 -4.00 -16.37
C MET A 316 -5.07 -4.73 -15.35
N ARG A 317 -4.83 -4.57 -14.04
CA ARG A 317 -5.63 -5.19 -12.99
C ARG A 317 -7.08 -4.73 -13.03
N PHE A 318 -7.35 -3.44 -13.24
CA PHE A 318 -8.71 -2.93 -13.41
C PHE A 318 -9.39 -3.48 -14.67
N LEU A 319 -8.66 -3.55 -15.78
CA LEU A 319 -9.21 -4.08 -17.03
C LEU A 319 -9.51 -5.59 -16.94
N THR A 320 -8.61 -6.37 -16.32
CA THR A 320 -8.84 -7.79 -16.02
C THR A 320 -10.09 -7.96 -15.16
N ASP A 321 -10.22 -7.19 -14.07
CA ASP A 321 -11.39 -7.30 -13.19
C ASP A 321 -12.67 -6.94 -13.94
N TYR A 322 -12.65 -5.91 -14.80
CA TYR A 322 -13.79 -5.56 -15.65
C TYR A 322 -14.16 -6.69 -16.63
N ILE A 323 -13.20 -7.36 -17.26
CA ILE A 323 -13.45 -8.49 -18.18
C ILE A 323 -14.00 -9.71 -17.42
N ASP A 324 -13.54 -9.93 -16.18
CA ASP A 324 -13.94 -11.06 -15.34
C ASP A 324 -15.27 -10.84 -14.61
N GLY A 325 -15.85 -9.63 -14.68
CA GLY A 325 -17.15 -9.30 -14.07
C GLY A 325 -17.09 -8.66 -12.68
N ASP A 326 -16.05 -7.86 -12.41
CA ASP A 326 -15.89 -6.98 -11.25
C ASP A 326 -15.89 -7.74 -9.90
N LEU A 327 -15.03 -8.75 -9.80
CA LEU A 327 -14.98 -9.70 -8.67
C LEU A 327 -14.02 -9.25 -7.56
N TYR A 328 -13.02 -8.43 -7.89
CA TYR A 328 -11.94 -8.04 -6.99
C TYR A 328 -12.15 -6.64 -6.38
N TYR A 329 -12.42 -5.63 -7.21
CA TYR A 329 -12.57 -4.25 -6.77
C TYR A 329 -14.04 -3.91 -6.49
N LYS A 330 -14.28 -3.12 -5.44
CA LYS A 330 -15.60 -2.53 -5.20
C LYS A 330 -15.93 -1.55 -6.32
N ILE A 331 -17.09 -1.75 -6.96
CA ILE A 331 -17.62 -0.88 -8.02
C ILE A 331 -18.81 -0.04 -7.52
N ARG A 332 -19.02 1.12 -8.16
CA ARG A 332 -20.17 2.01 -7.93
C ARG A 332 -21.14 1.98 -9.11
N THR A 333 -20.60 1.74 -10.30
CA THR A 333 -21.32 1.61 -11.57
C THR A 333 -20.78 0.40 -12.34
N PRO A 334 -21.54 -0.18 -13.28
CA PRO A 334 -21.10 -1.35 -14.05
C PRO A 334 -19.81 -1.13 -14.88
N ASP A 335 -19.46 0.11 -15.19
CA ASP A 335 -18.28 0.51 -15.96
C ASP A 335 -17.12 1.04 -15.11
N HIS A 336 -17.25 1.03 -13.78
CA HIS A 336 -16.33 1.72 -12.88
C HIS A 336 -14.86 1.26 -13.04
N ASN A 337 -14.62 -0.03 -13.19
CA ASN A 337 -13.26 -0.56 -13.41
C ASN A 337 -12.73 -0.22 -14.82
N LEU A 338 -13.58 -0.12 -15.83
CA LEU A 338 -13.17 0.34 -17.16
C LEU A 338 -12.74 1.81 -17.13
N VAL A 339 -13.49 2.66 -16.42
CA VAL A 339 -13.13 4.08 -16.22
C VAL A 339 -11.77 4.19 -15.54
N ARG A 340 -11.55 3.43 -14.45
CA ARG A 340 -10.26 3.39 -13.76
C ARG A 340 -9.13 2.89 -14.65
N ALA A 341 -9.35 1.83 -15.42
CA ALA A 341 -8.35 1.31 -16.36
C ALA A 341 -7.93 2.39 -17.37
N ARG A 342 -8.90 3.06 -18.01
CA ARG A 342 -8.65 4.13 -18.99
C ARG A 342 -7.94 5.34 -18.37
N ASN A 343 -8.32 5.72 -17.15
CA ASN A 343 -7.65 6.77 -16.39
C ASN A 343 -6.17 6.43 -16.17
N GLN A 344 -5.86 5.22 -15.68
CA GLN A 344 -4.48 4.79 -15.48
C GLN A 344 -3.71 4.66 -16.81
N MET A 345 -4.34 4.25 -17.91
CA MET A 345 -3.72 4.26 -19.24
C MET A 345 -3.37 5.68 -19.73
N ALA A 346 -4.25 6.66 -19.49
CA ALA A 346 -3.97 8.06 -19.78
C ALA A 346 -2.77 8.57 -18.96
N LEU A 347 -2.69 8.19 -17.69
CA LEU A 347 -1.55 8.53 -16.82
C LEU A 347 -0.24 7.91 -17.33
N VAL A 348 -0.25 6.65 -17.78
CA VAL A 348 0.93 6.01 -18.41
C VAL A 348 1.39 6.78 -19.65
N ARG A 349 0.46 7.24 -20.50
CA ARG A 349 0.80 8.04 -21.70
C ARG A 349 1.45 9.37 -21.31
N ASP A 350 0.92 10.04 -20.30
CA ASP A 350 1.48 11.31 -19.82
C ASP A 350 2.87 11.11 -19.18
N MET A 351 3.05 10.06 -18.36
CA MET A 351 4.37 9.68 -17.83
C MET A 351 5.38 9.31 -18.92
N GLU A 352 4.93 8.70 -20.03
CA GLU A 352 5.76 8.44 -21.21
C GLU A 352 6.21 9.73 -21.88
N ALA A 353 5.31 10.71 -22.03
CA ALA A 353 5.64 12.02 -22.61
C ALA A 353 6.58 12.85 -21.73
N LYS A 354 6.47 12.72 -20.39
CA LYS A 354 7.27 13.46 -19.41
C LYS A 354 8.47 12.69 -18.85
N PHE A 355 8.80 11.53 -19.44
CA PHE A 355 9.75 10.59 -18.86
C PHE A 355 11.14 11.21 -18.62
N ASP A 356 11.64 12.03 -19.57
CA ASP A 356 12.93 12.70 -19.43
C ASP A 356 12.97 13.70 -18.26
N GLN A 357 11.83 14.37 -17.99
CA GLN A 357 11.69 15.29 -16.86
C GLN A 357 11.69 14.52 -15.54
N MET A 358 10.95 13.41 -15.46
CA MET A 358 10.95 12.52 -14.29
C MET A 358 12.37 11.98 -14.02
N GLN A 359 13.10 11.57 -15.07
CA GLN A 359 14.51 11.17 -14.94
C GLN A 359 15.41 12.30 -14.46
N ALA A 360 15.24 13.52 -14.97
CA ALA A 360 16.02 14.67 -14.53
C ALA A 360 15.79 14.98 -13.04
N ILE A 361 14.53 14.88 -12.58
CA ILE A 361 14.17 15.05 -11.17
C ILE A 361 14.84 13.98 -10.30
N CYS A 362 14.76 12.69 -10.66
CA CYS A 362 15.44 11.64 -9.89
C CYS A 362 16.96 11.85 -9.84
N ARG A 363 17.60 12.22 -10.97
CA ARG A 363 19.05 12.52 -11.02
C ARG A 363 19.46 13.70 -10.14
N LYS A 364 18.58 14.70 -9.96
CA LYS A 364 18.84 15.88 -9.11
C LYS A 364 19.02 15.50 -7.63
N TYR A 365 18.36 14.44 -7.17
CA TYR A 365 18.36 14.00 -5.77
C TYR A 365 19.08 12.67 -5.51
N ALA A 366 19.65 12.08 -6.56
CA ALA A 366 20.39 10.82 -6.54
C ALA A 366 21.64 10.87 -5.66
#